data_AF-A0A1F8DT46-F1
#
_entry.id   AF-A0A1F8DT46-F1
#
_cell.length_a   1.000
_cell.length_b   1.000
_cell.length_c   1.000
_cell.angle_alpha   90.00
_cell.angle_beta   90.00
_cell.angle_gamma   90.00
#
_symmetry.space_group_name_H-M   'P 1'
#
loop_
_entity.id
_entity.type
_entity.pdbx_description
1 polymer ?
#
loop_
_entity_poly.entity_id
_entity_poly.type
_entity_poly.pdbx_seq_one_letter_code
_entity_poly.pdbx_strand_id
1 'polypeptide(L)'
;MSQFRKGRLESNIEHLLAKEIVKTLELQGQLITITNVSLDENMERATVHVEVFPESDKRAILDELGRKTKKLQHFLLKNIPIRKIPHLIFE
;
A
#
# COMPACT_ATOMS: atom_id res chain seq x y z
N MET A 1 -4.96 18.02 17.51
CA MET A 1 -4.99 18.40 16.07
C MET A 1 -4.42 17.31 15.13
N SER A 2 -4.34 16.02 15.49
CA SER A 2 -3.54 15.03 14.73
C SER A 2 -4.32 13.93 13.98
N GLN A 3 -5.60 13.69 14.27
CA GLN A 3 -6.32 12.52 13.71
C GLN A 3 -6.77 12.72 12.25
N PHE A 4 -7.25 13.92 11.90
CA PHE A 4 -7.68 14.23 10.53
C PHE A 4 -6.54 14.21 9.50
N ARG A 5 -5.32 14.60 9.89
CA ARG A 5 -4.15 14.54 9.00
C ARG A 5 -3.72 13.10 8.74
N LYS A 6 -3.77 12.25 9.78
CA LYS A 6 -3.46 10.82 9.69
C LYS A 6 -4.43 10.11 8.76
N GLY A 7 -5.74 10.23 9.03
CA GLY A 7 -6.78 9.60 8.21
C GLY A 7 -6.73 10.03 6.74
N ARG A 8 -6.47 11.31 6.47
CA ARG A 8 -6.33 11.79 5.09
C ARG A 8 -5.11 11.18 4.39
N LEU A 9 -4.02 10.97 5.10
CA LEU A 9 -2.83 10.32 4.54
C LEU A 9 -3.08 8.82 4.29
N GLU A 10 -3.74 8.13 5.21
CA GLU A 10 -4.17 6.73 5.05
C GLU A 10 -5.01 6.56 3.78
N SER A 11 -6.08 7.35 3.63
CA SER A 11 -6.95 7.29 2.45
C SER A 11 -6.22 7.64 1.14
N ASN A 12 -5.30 8.60 1.18
CA ASN A 12 -4.49 8.95 0.01
C ASN A 12 -3.55 7.81 -0.39
N ILE A 13 -2.88 7.19 0.58
CA ILE A 13 -1.99 6.05 0.36
C ILE A 13 -2.79 4.88 -0.21
N GLU A 14 -3.93 4.55 0.39
CA GLU A 14 -4.83 3.50 -0.07
C GLU A 14 -5.23 3.68 -1.54
N HIS A 15 -5.77 4.86 -1.88
CA HIS A 15 -6.25 5.14 -3.23
C HIS A 15 -5.11 5.09 -4.27
N LEU A 16 -3.95 5.64 -3.94
CA LEU A 16 -2.80 5.67 -4.84
C LEU A 16 -2.17 4.29 -5.01
N LEU A 17 -2.02 3.52 -3.92
CA LEU A 17 -1.49 2.16 -3.98
C LEU A 17 -2.43 1.25 -4.76
N ALA A 18 -3.74 1.30 -4.52
CA ALA A 18 -4.70 0.48 -5.24
C ALA A 18 -4.57 0.67 -6.76
N LYS A 19 -4.42 1.93 -7.21
CA LYS A 19 -4.21 2.28 -8.61
C LYS A 19 -2.88 1.78 -9.17
N GLU A 20 -1.80 1.88 -8.39
CA GLU A 20 -0.46 1.51 -8.86
C GLU A 20 -0.24 -0.01 -8.84
N ILE A 21 -0.78 -0.73 -7.85
CA ILE A 21 -0.70 -2.18 -7.75
C ILE A 21 -1.32 -2.84 -8.98
N VAL A 22 -2.53 -2.42 -9.37
CA VAL A 22 -3.21 -2.94 -10.57
C VAL A 22 -2.40 -2.72 -11.85
N LYS A 23 -1.62 -1.64 -11.92
CA LYS A 23 -0.77 -1.34 -13.09
C LYS A 23 0.56 -2.07 -13.08
N THR A 24 1.09 -2.37 -11.89
CA THR A 24 2.48 -2.81 -11.73
C THR A 24 2.59 -4.31 -11.52
N LEU A 25 1.55 -4.97 -11.00
CA LEU A 25 1.50 -6.42 -10.94
C LEU A 25 0.91 -6.99 -12.21
N GLU A 26 1.52 -8.05 -12.70
CA GLU A 26 1.00 -8.85 -13.80
C GLU A 26 0.05 -9.90 -13.21
N LEU A 27 -1.23 -9.56 -13.14
CA LEU A 27 -2.26 -10.47 -12.60
C LEU A 27 -2.65 -11.47 -13.69
N GLN A 28 -2.40 -12.75 -13.42
CA GLN A 28 -2.76 -13.87 -14.31
C GLN A 28 -4.09 -14.50 -13.89
N GLY A 29 -5.09 -13.65 -13.62
CA GLY A 29 -6.41 -14.07 -13.14
C GLY A 29 -6.60 -13.96 -11.62
N GLN A 30 -5.58 -13.54 -10.87
CA GLN A 30 -5.74 -13.18 -9.46
C GLN A 30 -6.47 -11.84 -9.30
N LEU A 31 -7.29 -11.76 -8.26
CA LEU A 31 -7.88 -10.50 -7.78
C LEU A 31 -7.13 -10.05 -6.54
N ILE A 32 -6.74 -8.77 -6.51
CA ILE A 32 -6.07 -8.15 -5.37
C ILE A 32 -6.86 -6.91 -4.99
N THR A 33 -7.18 -6.78 -3.71
CA THR A 33 -7.87 -5.61 -3.15
C THR A 33 -7.15 -5.13 -1.90
N ILE A 34 -6.93 -3.82 -1.80
CA ILE A 34 -6.51 -3.19 -0.53
C ILE A 34 -7.78 -2.97 0.28
N THR A 35 -7.87 -3.56 1.47
CA THR A 35 -9.04 -3.42 2.34
C THR A 35 -8.90 -2.29 3.34
N ASN A 36 -7.66 -2.00 3.75
CA ASN A 36 -7.38 -0.93 4.70
C ASN A 36 -5.90 -0.52 4.65
N VAL A 37 -5.62 0.74 5.00
CA VAL A 37 -4.26 1.23 5.28
C VAL A 37 -4.26 1.87 6.66
N SER A 38 -3.39 1.39 7.54
CA SER A 38 -3.21 1.94 8.87
C SER A 38 -1.81 2.50 9.04
N LEU A 39 -1.70 3.73 9.53
CA LEU A 39 -0.43 4.32 9.93
C LEU A 39 -0.19 4.07 11.42
N ASP A 40 1.08 3.96 11.81
CA ASP A 40 1.46 4.00 13.22
C ASP A 40 1.29 5.41 13.82
N GLU A 41 1.50 5.55 15.13
CA GLU A 41 1.35 6.84 15.82
C GLU A 41 2.31 7.92 15.29
N ASN A 42 3.50 7.50 14.84
CA ASN A 42 4.56 8.36 14.35
C ASN A 42 4.51 8.62 12.84
N MET A 43 3.56 8.01 12.12
CA MET A 43 3.46 8.04 10.65
C MET A 43 4.74 7.56 9.94
N GLU A 44 5.50 6.67 10.58
CA GLU A 44 6.72 6.08 10.06
C GLU A 44 6.47 4.74 9.37
N ARG A 45 5.39 4.05 9.73
CA ARG A 45 5.01 2.75 9.16
C ARG A 45 3.57 2.81 8.68
N ALA A 46 3.33 2.24 7.51
CA ALA A 46 2.01 2.06 6.93
C ALA A 46 1.80 0.57 6.70
N THR A 47 0.87 -0.02 7.44
CA THR A 47 0.42 -1.39 7.23
C THR A 47 -0.71 -1.37 6.23
N VAL A 48 -0.50 -2.05 5.10
CA VAL A 48 -1.42 -2.15 3.98
C VAL A 48 -2.02 -3.54 4.03
N HIS A 49 -3.30 -3.61 4.37
CA HIS A 49 -4.04 -4.86 4.43
C HIS A 49 -4.55 -5.21 3.04
N VAL A 50 -4.17 -6.40 2.57
CA VAL A 50 -4.44 -6.85 1.21
C VAL A 50 -5.17 -8.20 1.23
N GLU A 51 -6.29 -8.24 0.52
CA GLU A 51 -6.99 -9.48 0.19
C GLU A 51 -6.61 -9.93 -1.22
N VAL A 52 -6.34 -11.22 -1.35
CA VAL A 52 -5.96 -11.86 -2.60
C VAL A 52 -6.85 -13.06 -2.83
N PHE A 53 -7.41 -13.17 -4.03
CA PHE A 53 -8.19 -14.31 -4.46
C PHE A 53 -7.62 -14.88 -5.78
N PRO A 54 -7.37 -16.20 -5.86
CA PRO A 54 -7.55 -17.21 -4.81
C PRO A 54 -6.51 -17.07 -3.67
N GLU A 55 -6.88 -17.50 -2.47
CA GLU A 55 -6.04 -17.35 -1.26
C GLU A 55 -4.72 -18.14 -1.37
N SER A 56 -4.66 -19.18 -2.21
CA SER A 56 -3.43 -19.92 -2.52
C SER A 56 -2.29 -19.03 -2.99
N ASP A 57 -2.63 -17.92 -3.66
CA ASP A 57 -1.66 -17.03 -4.31
C ASP A 57 -1.27 -15.88 -3.39
N LYS A 58 -1.93 -15.73 -2.21
CA LYS A 58 -1.71 -14.60 -1.29
C LYS A 58 -0.24 -14.43 -0.94
N ARG A 59 0.45 -15.52 -0.60
CA ARG A 59 1.86 -15.47 -0.22
C ARG A 59 2.77 -15.01 -1.36
N ALA A 60 2.54 -15.53 -2.56
CA ALA A 60 3.33 -15.15 -3.74
C ALA A 60 3.14 -13.67 -4.09
N ILE A 61 1.90 -13.18 -4.01
CA ILE A 61 1.55 -11.77 -4.22
C ILE A 61 2.17 -10.86 -3.17
N LEU A 62 2.09 -11.23 -1.88
CA LEU A 62 2.72 -10.46 -0.80
C LEU A 62 4.25 -10.38 -0.97
N ASP A 63 4.89 -11.49 -1.37
CA ASP A 63 6.33 -11.51 -1.67
C ASP A 63 6.68 -10.59 -2.84
N GLU A 64 5.85 -10.55 -3.89
CA GLU A 64 6.04 -9.65 -5.03
C GLU A 64 5.86 -8.18 -4.63
N LEU A 65 4.83 -7.86 -3.84
CA LEU A 65 4.61 -6.53 -3.27
C LEU A 65 5.78 -6.09 -2.39
N GLY A 66 6.31 -7.01 -1.57
CA GLY A 66 7.52 -6.80 -0.78
C GLY A 66 8.71 -6.39 -1.65
N ARG A 67 8.96 -7.11 -2.76
CA ARG A 67 10.04 -6.77 -3.71
C ARG A 67 9.81 -5.43 -4.40
N LYS A 68 8.55 -5.06 -4.67
CA LYS A 68 8.18 -3.80 -5.33
C LYS A 68 8.00 -2.62 -4.37
N THR A 69 8.18 -2.84 -3.06
CA THR A 69 7.95 -1.83 -2.01
C THR A 69 8.69 -0.52 -2.28
N LYS A 70 9.98 -0.55 -2.65
CA LYS A 70 10.75 0.66 -2.95
C LYS A 70 10.17 1.46 -4.13
N LYS A 71 9.68 0.77 -5.16
CA LYS A 71 9.05 1.41 -6.33
C LYS A 71 7.72 2.06 -5.93
N LEU A 72 6.90 1.34 -5.15
CA LEU A 72 5.63 1.85 -4.64
C LEU A 72 5.82 3.06 -3.72
N GLN A 73 6.82 3.04 -2.84
CA GLN A 73 7.18 4.19 -2.01
C GLN A 73 7.60 5.40 -2.83
N HIS A 74 8.42 5.20 -3.86
CA HIS A 74 8.81 6.28 -4.76
C HIS A 74 7.62 6.86 -5.53
N PHE A 75 6.69 6.00 -5.95
CA PHE A 75 5.44 6.43 -6.56
C PHE A 75 4.61 7.30 -5.61
N LEU A 76 4.45 6.88 -4.35
CA LEU A 76 3.73 7.68 -3.36
C LEU A 76 4.41 9.02 -3.06
N LEU A 77 5.74 9.05 -2.94
CA LEU A 77 6.51 10.28 -2.74
C LEU A 77 6.29 11.31 -3.86
N LYS A 78 6.11 10.84 -5.10
CA LYS A 78 5.85 11.73 -6.24
C LYS A 78 4.43 12.29 -6.26
N ASN A 79 3.46 11.58 -5.68
CA ASN A 79 2.04 11.90 -5.77
C ASN A 79 1.47 12.51 -4.49
N ILE A 80 2.14 12.36 -3.35
CA ILE A 80 1.73 12.92 -2.06
C ILE A 80 2.73 14.00 -1.64
N PRO A 81 2.28 15.23 -1.34
CA PRO A 81 3.16 16.31 -0.89
C PRO A 81 3.58 16.14 0.58
N ILE A 82 4.44 15.16 0.86
CA ILE A 82 4.96 14.84 2.19
C ILE A 82 6.47 14.72 2.19
N ARG A 83 7.08 15.05 3.33
CA ARG A 83 8.55 15.07 3.48
C ARG A 83 9.16 13.67 3.57
N LYS A 84 8.46 12.73 4.21
CA LYS A 84 8.91 11.35 4.44
C LYS A 84 7.73 10.44 4.17
N ILE A 85 7.93 9.45 3.31
CA ILE A 85 6.96 8.38 3.10
C ILE A 85 7.16 7.32 4.19
N PRO A 86 6.09 6.81 4.81
CA PRO A 86 6.20 5.70 5.75
C PRO A 86 6.75 4.44 5.06
N HIS A 87 7.35 3.58 5.86
CA HIS A 87 7.72 2.24 5.44
C HIS A 87 6.45 1.43 5.18
N LEU A 88 6.30 0.86 3.97
CA LEU A 88 5.13 0.08 3.62
C LEU A 88 5.35 -1.37 4.06
N ILE A 89 4.36 -1.93 4.74
CA ILE A 89 4.31 -3.33 5.16
C ILE A 89 3.02 -3.90 4.59
N PHE A 90 3.08 -5.04 3.91
CA PHE A 90 1.92 -5.67 3.28
C PHE A 90 1.55 -6.95 4.03
N GLU A 91 0.27 -7.10 4.38
CA GLU A 91 -0.28 -8.22 5.18
C GLU A 91 -1.60 -8.75 4.62
#